data_AF-A0A2N2J9G2-F1
#
_entry.id   AF-A0A2N2J9G2-F1
#
_cell.length_a   1.000
_cell.length_b   1.000
_cell.length_c   1.000
_cell.angle_alpha   90.00
_cell.angle_beta   90.00
_cell.angle_gamma   90.00
#
_symmetry.space_group_name_H-M   'P 1'
#
loop_
_entity.id
_entity.type
_entity.pdbx_description
1 polymer ?
#
loop_
_entity_poly.entity_id
_entity_poly.type
_entity_poly.pdbx_seq_one_letter_code
_entity_poly.pdbx_strand_id
1 'polypeptide(L)'
;MILPTGFSQLPAPGDSSARRAVRKVRLIALRELLTWPAQGLSPRVARGLIALQSALLPLTRREAEQALAIVGSPDVLIQILVHADKHRPPEGLLRELVPHVLFQIGRRDLARHLGEAVLWDLPVERLIDPDGATVTFDPPAQGMLADPTGVEVRLADGSTCGVGALPLDDPPRLVRITDDLPVRLALVDTNPLNMEEAHPDKAGNALTLGDHGIDAWRRALADALALIAVGLPGYYPELAHTLDRVVPVGYEPERHFSASYRAAPATIYMSLHPSRLTMAEAIIHEVQHGKLNALTWLDPVLENGHSEWTKSPVRPDMRPLFGVLLAVHAFAPVAALHRGLEAAGHPEADTALYRRRVEEVRQANAAALATVAQVGKPTPLGARVMAAITELERATSGQGGR
;
A
#
# COMPACT_ATOMS: atom_id res chain seq x y z
N MET A 1 -2.58 11.94 -20.86
CA MET A 1 -1.56 11.00 -20.38
C MET A 1 -2.01 9.57 -20.69
N ILE A 2 -1.27 8.83 -21.54
CA ILE A 2 -1.61 7.43 -21.86
C ILE A 2 -1.05 6.55 -20.75
N LEU A 3 -1.90 6.15 -19.80
CA LEU A 3 -1.59 5.07 -18.87
C LEU A 3 -1.86 3.75 -19.62
N PRO A 4 -0.88 2.84 -19.72
CA PRO A 4 -1.08 1.58 -20.42
C PRO A 4 -2.10 0.70 -19.68
N THR A 5 -2.90 -0.02 -20.45
CA THR A 5 -3.98 -0.91 -20.00
C THR A 5 -3.50 -2.00 -19.03
N GLY A 6 -2.21 -2.36 -19.05
CA GLY A 6 -1.65 -3.36 -18.14
C GLY A 6 -1.67 -2.97 -16.67
N PHE A 7 -1.47 -1.68 -16.34
CA PHE A 7 -1.57 -1.23 -14.94
C PHE A 7 -3.02 -1.25 -14.43
N SER A 8 -4.02 -1.09 -15.30
CA SER A 8 -5.40 -1.16 -14.83
C SER A 8 -5.84 -2.58 -14.54
N GLN A 9 -5.20 -3.63 -15.05
CA GLN A 9 -5.65 -5.01 -14.84
C GLN A 9 -4.46 -5.97 -14.69
N LEU A 10 -4.05 -6.63 -15.77
CA LEU A 10 -2.91 -7.55 -15.81
C LEU A 10 -1.80 -6.99 -16.71
N PRO A 11 -0.54 -6.93 -16.25
CA PRO A 11 0.57 -6.44 -17.04
C PRO A 11 0.94 -7.44 -18.15
N ALA A 12 1.33 -6.92 -19.31
CA ALA A 12 2.05 -7.70 -20.33
C ALA A 12 3.49 -7.98 -19.87
N PRO A 13 4.18 -9.01 -20.41
CA PRO A 13 5.60 -9.21 -20.14
C PRO A 13 6.42 -7.95 -20.41
N GLY A 14 7.20 -7.50 -19.41
CA GLY A 14 8.00 -6.28 -19.49
C GLY A 14 7.23 -4.96 -19.29
N ASP A 15 5.95 -5.00 -18.93
CA ASP A 15 5.19 -3.80 -18.62
C ASP A 15 5.79 -3.06 -17.41
N SER A 16 5.94 -1.74 -17.56
CA SER A 16 6.52 -0.84 -16.57
C SER A 16 5.52 0.19 -16.03
N SER A 17 4.24 -0.02 -16.31
CA SER A 17 3.16 0.94 -16.02
C SER A 17 2.94 1.09 -14.52
N ALA A 18 3.00 0.01 -13.76
CA ALA A 18 2.97 0.07 -12.29
C ALA A 18 4.09 0.93 -11.73
N ARG A 19 5.33 0.64 -12.12
CA ARG A 19 6.50 1.42 -11.70
C ARG A 19 6.34 2.91 -12.06
N ARG A 20 5.83 3.23 -13.26
CA ARG A 20 5.57 4.62 -13.69
C ARG A 20 4.45 5.30 -12.90
N ALA A 21 3.36 4.60 -12.60
CA ALA A 21 2.25 5.15 -11.82
C ALA A 21 2.67 5.40 -10.37
N VAL A 22 3.29 4.41 -9.72
CA VAL A 22 3.82 4.53 -8.35
C VAL A 22 4.84 5.66 -8.25
N ARG A 23 5.76 5.79 -9.21
CA ARG A 23 6.72 6.91 -9.26
C ARG A 23 6.03 8.27 -9.33
N LYS A 24 4.89 8.40 -10.03
CA LYS A 24 4.13 9.66 -10.08
C LYS A 24 3.45 9.99 -8.76
N VAL A 25 2.90 8.99 -8.07
CA VAL A 25 2.35 9.19 -6.72
C VAL A 25 3.45 9.68 -5.77
N ARG A 26 4.66 9.10 -5.85
CA ARG A 26 5.82 9.56 -5.08
C ARG A 26 6.24 11.00 -5.42
N LEU A 27 6.16 11.40 -6.69
CA LEU A 27 6.41 12.79 -7.10
C LEU A 27 5.37 13.77 -6.54
N ILE A 28 4.10 13.36 -6.52
CA ILE A 28 3.03 14.14 -5.88
C ILE A 28 3.34 14.29 -4.39
N ALA A 29 3.61 13.20 -3.69
CA ALA A 29 3.96 13.23 -2.27
C ALA A 29 5.21 14.09 -1.99
N LEU A 30 6.25 14.01 -2.81
CA LEU A 30 7.44 14.84 -2.65
C LEU A 30 7.09 16.32 -2.79
N ARG A 31 6.26 16.69 -3.78
CA ARG A 31 5.77 18.06 -3.92
C ARG A 31 5.00 18.49 -2.67
N GLU A 32 4.03 17.68 -2.22
CA GLU A 32 3.22 17.97 -1.03
C GLU A 32 4.10 18.19 0.21
N LEU A 33 5.13 17.36 0.44
CA LEU A 33 6.07 17.53 1.54
C LEU A 33 6.86 18.85 1.44
N LEU A 34 7.39 19.16 0.24
CA LEU A 34 8.17 20.38 0.01
C LEU A 34 7.33 21.66 0.07
N THR A 35 6.01 21.57 -0.13
CA THR A 35 5.09 22.71 -0.06
C THR A 35 4.19 22.70 1.17
N TRP A 36 4.43 21.78 2.12
CA TRP A 36 3.60 21.62 3.32
C TRP A 36 3.62 22.92 4.14
N PRO A 37 2.45 23.53 4.44
CA PRO A 37 2.40 24.81 5.14
C PRO A 37 2.74 24.65 6.62
N ALA A 38 3.61 25.53 7.14
CA ALA A 38 3.91 25.59 8.57
C ALA A 38 2.80 26.26 9.42
N GLN A 39 1.80 26.86 8.76
CA GLN A 39 0.72 27.58 9.43
C GLN A 39 -0.13 26.64 10.30
N GLY A 40 -0.38 27.04 11.55
CA GLY A 40 -1.19 26.27 12.50
C GLY A 40 -0.43 25.15 13.24
N LEU A 41 0.85 24.95 12.94
CA LEU A 41 1.72 24.02 13.67
C LEU A 41 2.27 24.66 14.94
N SER A 42 2.58 23.84 15.94
CA SER A 42 3.37 24.32 17.08
C SER A 42 4.76 24.82 16.62
N PRO A 43 5.37 25.80 17.30
CA PRO A 43 6.64 26.40 16.86
C PRO A 43 7.78 25.40 16.66
N ARG A 44 7.81 24.32 17.44
CA ARG A 44 8.83 23.26 17.33
C ARG A 44 8.66 22.43 16.06
N VAL A 45 7.44 21.97 15.78
CA VAL A 45 7.12 21.21 14.57
C VAL A 45 7.32 22.08 13.33
N ALA A 46 6.89 23.35 13.36
CA ALA A 46 7.07 24.30 12.26
C ALA A 46 8.55 24.49 11.89
N ARG A 47 9.43 24.69 12.89
CA ARG A 47 10.87 24.81 12.66
C ARG A 47 11.47 23.53 12.07
N GLY A 48 11.10 22.37 12.60
CA GLY A 48 11.56 21.08 12.09
C GLY A 48 11.15 20.84 10.64
N LEU A 49 9.90 21.17 10.29
CA LEU A 49 9.40 21.08 8.92
C LEU A 49 10.15 22.01 7.95
N ILE A 50 10.31 23.29 8.31
CA ILE A 50 10.99 24.28 7.45
C ILE A 50 12.45 23.85 7.22
N ALA A 51 13.15 23.44 8.27
CA ALA A 51 14.53 22.95 8.15
C ALA A 51 14.61 21.70 7.27
N LEU A 52 13.68 20.75 7.44
CA LEU A 52 13.62 19.56 6.59
C LEU A 52 13.39 19.93 5.11
N GLN A 53 12.43 20.81 4.81
CA GLN A 53 12.13 21.23 3.44
C GLN A 53 13.34 21.85 2.76
N SER A 54 14.02 22.79 3.43
CA SER A 54 15.25 23.42 2.96
C SER A 54 16.38 22.42 2.76
N ALA A 55 16.58 21.49 3.71
CA ALA A 55 17.65 20.49 3.65
C ALA A 55 17.41 19.43 2.56
N LEU A 56 16.15 19.11 2.23
CA LEU A 56 15.80 18.16 1.17
C LEU A 56 15.98 18.75 -0.24
N LEU A 57 15.95 20.07 -0.43
CA LEU A 57 16.06 20.68 -1.77
C LEU A 57 17.35 20.29 -2.51
N PRO A 58 18.56 20.36 -1.92
CA PRO A 58 19.77 19.91 -2.62
C PRO A 58 19.80 18.39 -2.83
N LEU A 59 19.28 17.60 -1.88
CA LEU A 59 19.16 16.15 -2.02
C LEU A 59 18.30 15.77 -3.22
N THR A 60 17.14 16.40 -3.40
CA THR A 60 16.25 16.12 -4.54
C THR A 60 16.88 16.48 -5.90
N ARG A 61 17.79 17.46 -5.94
CA ARG A 61 18.50 17.85 -7.17
C ARG A 61 19.66 16.92 -7.51
N ARG A 62 20.37 16.41 -6.50
CA ARG A 62 21.57 15.57 -6.68
C ARG A 62 21.23 14.08 -6.77
N GLU A 63 20.29 13.63 -5.95
CA GLU A 63 19.96 12.22 -5.70
C GLU A 63 18.44 11.99 -5.81
N ALA A 64 17.84 12.40 -6.94
CA ALA A 64 16.39 12.43 -7.13
C ALA A 64 15.69 11.08 -6.86
N GLU A 65 16.27 9.97 -7.34
CA GLU A 65 15.68 8.63 -7.12
C GLU A 65 15.79 8.18 -5.66
N GLN A 66 16.85 8.56 -4.94
CA GLN A 66 16.97 8.28 -3.51
C GLN A 66 15.97 9.11 -2.69
N ALA A 67 15.78 10.39 -3.04
CA ALA A 67 14.77 11.23 -2.41
C ALA A 67 13.35 10.66 -2.64
N LEU A 68 13.06 10.19 -3.85
CA LEU A 68 11.79 9.51 -4.15
C LEU A 68 11.65 8.17 -3.44
N ALA A 69 12.74 7.43 -3.21
CA ALA A 69 12.71 6.21 -2.42
C ALA A 69 12.37 6.50 -0.95
N ILE A 70 12.94 7.55 -0.36
CA ILE A 70 12.64 7.97 1.02
C ILE A 70 11.18 8.39 1.16
N VAL A 71 10.73 9.31 0.30
CA VAL A 71 9.32 9.77 0.28
C VAL A 71 8.36 8.63 -0.04
N GLY A 72 8.80 7.65 -0.82
CA GLY A 72 8.01 6.50 -1.22
C GLY A 72 7.95 5.35 -0.21
N SER A 73 8.64 5.47 0.93
CA SER A 73 8.57 4.49 2.01
C SER A 73 7.21 4.55 2.71
N PRO A 74 6.62 3.42 3.16
CA PRO A 74 5.29 3.43 3.77
C PRO A 74 5.15 4.41 4.94
N ASP A 75 6.11 4.47 5.87
CA ASP A 75 6.03 5.33 7.07
C ASP A 75 6.14 6.83 6.77
N VAL A 76 6.56 7.19 5.55
CA VAL A 76 6.62 8.58 5.07
C VAL A 76 5.47 8.87 4.11
N LEU A 77 5.32 8.05 3.07
CA LEU A 77 4.34 8.24 2.01
C LEU A 77 2.92 8.33 2.56
N ILE A 78 2.56 7.44 3.49
CA ILE A 78 1.22 7.37 4.06
C ILE A 78 0.88 8.68 4.76
N GLN A 79 1.77 9.21 5.59
CA GLN A 79 1.54 10.45 6.33
C GLN A 79 1.30 11.64 5.39
N ILE A 80 2.07 11.71 4.30
CA ILE A 80 1.92 12.77 3.28
C ILE A 80 0.57 12.66 2.57
N LEU A 81 0.20 11.46 2.13
CA LEU A 81 -1.04 11.27 1.38
C LEU A 81 -2.28 11.45 2.26
N VAL A 82 -2.21 11.06 3.54
CA VAL A 82 -3.25 11.34 4.54
C VAL A 82 -3.44 12.86 4.73
N HIS A 83 -2.34 13.62 4.75
CA HIS A 83 -2.40 15.08 4.79
C HIS A 83 -3.01 15.67 3.51
N ALA A 84 -2.57 15.19 2.35
CA ALA A 84 -3.07 15.67 1.06
C ALA A 84 -4.59 15.46 0.91
N ASP A 85 -5.11 14.36 1.46
CA ASP A 85 -6.54 14.08 1.52
C ASP A 85 -7.27 14.73 2.72
N LYS A 86 -6.57 15.47 3.57
CA LYS A 86 -7.13 16.22 4.72
C LYS A 86 -7.86 15.36 5.76
N HIS A 87 -7.46 14.11 5.95
CA HIS A 87 -8.11 13.19 6.91
C HIS A 87 -7.65 13.39 8.37
N ARG A 88 -6.46 13.96 8.58
CA ARG A 88 -5.85 14.10 9.91
C ARG A 88 -5.18 15.46 10.10
N PRO A 89 -5.10 15.95 11.36
CA PRO A 89 -4.38 17.17 11.66
C PRO A 89 -2.87 17.01 11.38
N PRO A 90 -2.20 18.02 10.80
CA PRO A 90 -0.80 17.92 10.39
C PRO A 90 0.21 17.56 11.48
N GLU A 91 -0.01 17.98 12.73
CA GLU A 91 1.00 17.87 13.79
C GLU A 91 1.37 16.43 14.14
N GLY A 92 0.38 15.52 14.22
CA GLY A 92 0.63 14.10 14.44
C GLY A 92 1.36 13.45 13.26
N LEU A 93 0.96 13.80 12.03
CA LEU A 93 1.54 13.24 10.81
C LEU A 93 3.03 13.60 10.67
N LEU A 94 3.39 14.86 10.98
CA LEU A 94 4.78 15.31 10.93
C LEU A 94 5.65 14.71 12.03
N ARG A 95 5.06 14.44 13.21
CA ARG A 95 5.75 13.74 14.31
C ARG A 95 6.11 12.32 13.96
N GLU A 96 5.26 11.64 13.20
CA GLU A 96 5.57 10.32 12.65
C GLU A 96 6.57 10.44 11.48
N LEU A 97 6.30 11.30 10.50
CA LEU A 97 7.04 11.36 9.24
C LEU A 97 8.50 11.85 9.36
N VAL A 98 8.75 12.95 10.09
CA VAL A 98 10.06 13.63 10.03
C VAL A 98 11.19 12.75 10.54
N PRO A 99 11.07 12.05 11.69
CA PRO A 99 12.09 11.13 12.16
C PRO A 99 12.43 10.03 11.14
N HIS A 100 11.42 9.47 10.46
CA HIS A 100 11.61 8.43 9.45
C HIS A 100 12.37 8.94 8.22
N VAL A 101 12.11 10.18 7.78
CA VAL A 101 12.88 10.81 6.70
C VAL A 101 14.35 10.97 7.10
N LEU A 102 14.62 11.50 8.29
CA LEU A 102 15.99 11.70 8.79
C LEU A 102 16.73 10.37 8.96
N PHE A 103 16.07 9.36 9.53
CA PHE A 103 16.63 8.03 9.71
C PHE A 103 17.07 7.41 8.38
N GLN A 104 16.23 7.52 7.34
CA GLN A 104 16.57 6.99 6.03
C GLN A 104 17.68 7.78 5.33
N ILE A 105 17.76 9.11 5.52
CA ILE A 105 18.89 9.91 5.01
C ILE A 105 20.21 9.40 5.60
N GLY A 106 20.26 9.17 6.91
CA GLY A 106 21.48 8.70 7.57
C GLY A 106 21.84 7.26 7.20
N ARG A 107 20.86 6.34 7.15
CA ARG A 107 21.11 4.93 6.77
C ARG A 107 21.54 4.75 5.32
N ARG A 108 21.16 5.66 4.43
CA ARG A 108 21.58 5.67 3.01
C ARG A 108 22.85 6.48 2.77
N ASP A 109 23.49 7.01 3.82
CA ASP A 109 24.67 7.88 3.73
C ASP A 109 24.43 9.09 2.80
N LEU A 110 23.25 9.71 2.91
CA LEU A 110 22.83 10.85 2.10
C LEU A 110 22.99 12.20 2.82
N ALA A 111 23.43 12.17 4.08
CA ALA A 111 23.55 13.36 4.94
C ALA A 111 24.47 14.43 4.33
N ARG A 112 25.55 14.03 3.64
CA ARG A 112 26.47 14.91 2.88
C ARG A 112 25.79 15.79 1.82
N HIS A 113 24.56 15.46 1.42
CA HIS A 113 23.79 16.21 0.44
C HIS A 113 22.81 17.21 1.06
N LEU A 114 22.73 17.29 2.40
CA LEU A 114 21.90 18.26 3.09
C LEU A 114 22.48 19.67 2.91
N GLY A 115 21.61 20.64 2.63
CA GLY A 115 22.00 22.04 2.47
C GLY A 115 22.25 22.75 3.80
N GLU A 116 21.62 22.26 4.87
CA GLU A 116 21.67 22.83 6.22
C GLU A 116 21.38 21.74 7.25
N ALA A 117 21.68 22.05 8.52
CA ALA A 117 21.38 21.15 9.63
C ALA A 117 19.87 21.16 9.95
N VAL A 118 19.30 19.98 10.17
CA VAL A 118 17.92 19.77 10.61
C VAL A 118 17.95 19.31 12.06
N LEU A 119 17.43 20.15 12.96
CA LEU A 119 17.18 19.79 14.35
C LEU A 119 15.71 19.41 14.53
N TRP A 120 15.46 18.14 14.80
CA TRP A 120 14.17 17.64 15.26
C TRP A 120 14.21 17.48 16.77
N ASP A 121 13.79 18.50 17.50
CA ASP A 121 13.93 18.53 18.97
C ASP A 121 12.81 17.80 19.72
N LEU A 122 11.95 17.02 19.05
CA LEU A 122 10.76 16.37 19.62
C LEU A 122 10.97 14.88 19.89
N PRO A 123 10.20 14.27 20.82
CA PRO A 123 10.33 12.86 21.14
C PRO A 123 10.15 11.95 19.92
N VAL A 124 10.94 10.87 19.86
CA VAL A 124 10.89 9.82 18.84
C VAL A 124 10.71 8.48 19.52
N GLU A 125 9.60 7.81 19.25
CA GLU A 125 9.25 6.52 19.86
C GLU A 125 9.80 5.34 19.05
N ARG A 126 9.84 5.48 17.73
CA ARG A 126 10.28 4.42 16.82
C ARG A 126 10.85 4.99 15.53
N LEU A 127 11.67 4.20 14.86
CA LEU A 127 12.20 4.47 13.53
C LEU A 127 12.12 3.21 12.68
N ILE A 128 11.65 3.36 11.45
CA ILE A 128 11.49 2.28 10.48
C ILE A 128 12.16 2.69 9.17
N ASP A 129 12.93 1.79 8.57
CA ASP A 129 13.45 1.97 7.22
C ASP A 129 12.80 1.01 6.20
N PRO A 130 12.90 1.32 4.88
CA PRO A 130 12.32 0.49 3.82
C PRO A 130 13.05 -0.83 3.60
N ASP A 131 14.20 -1.05 4.24
CA ASP A 131 14.97 -2.29 4.12
C ASP A 131 14.57 -3.30 5.21
N GLY A 132 13.83 -2.84 6.23
CA GLY A 132 13.25 -3.66 7.28
C GLY A 132 13.83 -3.36 8.66
N ALA A 133 14.77 -2.42 8.78
CA ALA A 133 15.36 -2.05 10.05
C ALA A 133 14.32 -1.28 10.87
N THR A 134 14.06 -1.76 12.09
CA THR A 134 13.19 -1.08 13.05
C THR A 134 13.95 -0.84 14.34
N VAL A 135 13.71 0.31 14.96
CA VAL A 135 14.29 0.70 16.26
C VAL A 135 13.15 1.23 17.11
N THR A 136 12.98 0.67 18.31
CA THR A 136 12.01 1.14 19.31
C THR A 136 12.76 1.78 20.48
N PHE A 137 12.28 2.93 20.95
CA PHE A 137 12.84 3.64 22.10
C PHE A 137 11.91 3.55 23.30
N ASP A 138 12.39 2.99 24.40
CA ASP A 138 11.71 2.98 25.69
C ASP A 138 12.70 3.31 26.83
N PRO A 139 12.64 4.53 27.41
CA PRO A 139 11.74 5.64 27.07
C PRO A 139 12.06 6.29 25.71
N PRO A 140 11.16 7.13 25.14
CA PRO A 140 11.36 7.75 23.83
C PRO A 140 12.66 8.55 23.75
N ALA A 141 13.33 8.49 22.58
CA ALA A 141 14.45 9.35 22.29
C ALA A 141 14.02 10.82 22.30
N GLN A 142 14.92 11.73 22.66
CA GLN A 142 14.61 13.15 22.87
C GLN A 142 14.57 13.97 21.58
N GLY A 143 15.09 13.44 20.47
CA GLY A 143 15.16 14.15 19.18
C GLY A 143 16.24 13.60 18.25
N MET A 144 16.37 14.23 17.09
CA MET A 144 17.36 13.89 16.07
C MET A 144 18.06 15.15 15.55
N LEU A 145 19.32 15.00 15.15
CA LEU A 145 20.10 16.00 14.43
C LEU A 145 20.57 15.37 13.12
N ALA A 146 20.35 16.05 12.00
CA ALA A 146 20.92 15.69 10.72
C ALA A 146 21.71 16.87 10.17
N ASP A 147 22.95 16.66 9.77
CA ASP A 147 23.80 17.67 9.13
C ASP A 147 24.71 17.00 8.08
N PRO A 148 25.55 17.75 7.35
CA PRO A 148 26.41 17.14 6.32
C PRO A 148 27.38 16.04 6.81
N THR A 149 27.60 15.91 8.11
CA THR A 149 28.48 14.89 8.70
C THR A 149 27.75 13.59 9.02
N GLY A 150 26.43 13.62 9.20
CA GLY A 150 25.65 12.42 9.54
C GLY A 150 24.28 12.71 10.12
N VAL A 151 23.64 11.65 10.63
CA VAL A 151 22.38 11.74 11.37
C VAL A 151 22.56 11.04 12.71
N GLU A 152 22.24 11.76 13.78
CA GLU A 152 22.33 11.30 15.16
C GLU A 152 20.97 11.38 15.86
N VAL A 153 20.75 10.47 16.79
CA VAL A 153 19.61 10.46 17.70
C VAL A 153 20.10 10.81 19.09
N ARG A 154 19.41 11.74 19.77
CA ARG A 154 19.65 12.03 21.18
C ARG A 154 18.79 11.10 22.03
N LEU A 155 19.43 10.18 22.75
CA LEU A 155 18.78 9.19 23.60
C LEU A 155 18.22 9.83 24.87
N ALA A 156 17.42 9.06 25.60
CA ALA A 156 16.73 9.54 26.80
C ALA A 156 17.68 9.94 27.94
N ASP A 157 18.87 9.33 28.02
CA ASP A 157 19.93 9.66 28.98
C ASP A 157 20.75 10.90 28.58
N GLY A 158 20.44 11.51 27.43
CA GLY A 158 21.12 12.69 26.88
C GLY A 158 22.35 12.37 26.01
N SER A 159 22.76 11.11 25.90
CA SER A 159 23.81 10.69 24.97
C SER A 159 23.34 10.80 23.52
N THR A 160 24.27 10.89 22.57
CA THR A 160 23.97 10.84 21.13
C THR A 160 24.51 9.56 20.51
N CYS A 161 23.76 9.04 19.54
CA CYS A 161 24.13 7.85 18.78
C CYS A 161 23.85 8.07 17.30
N GLY A 162 24.84 7.80 16.44
CA GLY A 162 24.64 7.82 14.99
C GLY A 162 23.65 6.74 14.56
N VAL A 163 22.78 7.04 13.59
CA VAL A 163 21.71 6.12 13.19
C VAL A 163 22.19 4.76 12.66
N GLY A 164 23.42 4.69 12.16
CA GLY A 164 24.06 3.45 11.71
C GLY A 164 24.48 2.52 12.85
N ALA A 165 24.61 3.03 14.07
CA ALA A 165 25.02 2.29 15.27
C ALA A 165 23.85 1.98 16.22
N LEU A 166 22.63 2.41 15.88
CA LEU A 166 21.45 2.10 16.69
C LEU A 166 21.19 0.59 16.73
N PRO A 167 20.88 0.02 17.92
CA PRO A 167 20.47 -1.37 18.02
C PRO A 167 19.12 -1.53 17.32
N LEU A 168 19.05 -2.48 16.37
CA LEU A 168 17.80 -2.83 15.71
C LEU A 168 16.96 -3.73 16.63
N ASP A 169 15.64 -3.67 16.48
CA ASP A 169 14.71 -4.52 17.21
C ASP A 169 15.00 -6.00 16.91
N ASP A 170 15.09 -6.80 17.98
CA ASP A 170 15.16 -8.26 17.92
C ASP A 170 14.06 -8.84 18.83
N PRO A 171 13.06 -9.55 18.28
CA PRO A 171 12.88 -9.91 16.87
C PRO A 171 12.51 -8.71 15.97
N PRO A 172 12.79 -8.77 14.66
CA PRO A 172 12.47 -7.71 13.72
C PRO A 172 10.96 -7.50 13.60
N ARG A 173 10.53 -6.23 13.44
CA ARG A 173 9.11 -5.90 13.27
C ARG A 173 8.63 -5.98 11.83
N LEU A 174 9.52 -6.08 10.85
CA LEU A 174 9.18 -6.28 9.45
C LEU A 174 9.79 -7.60 8.97
N VAL A 175 8.96 -8.62 8.79
CA VAL A 175 9.40 -9.99 8.50
C VAL A 175 9.22 -10.28 7.02
N ARG A 176 10.31 -10.58 6.32
CA ARG A 176 10.27 -10.94 4.90
C ARG A 176 9.46 -12.23 4.67
N ILE A 177 8.58 -12.21 3.66
CA ILE A 177 7.74 -13.36 3.33
C ILE A 177 8.44 -14.32 2.36
N THR A 178 9.03 -13.78 1.30
CA THR A 178 9.79 -14.54 0.27
C THR A 178 11.06 -13.79 -0.10
N ASP A 179 12.05 -14.49 -0.68
CA ASP A 179 13.34 -13.88 -1.02
C ASP A 179 13.33 -13.08 -2.33
N ASP A 180 12.43 -13.43 -3.24
CA ASP A 180 12.31 -12.89 -4.59
C ASP A 180 11.42 -11.64 -4.69
N LEU A 181 10.55 -11.41 -3.70
CA LEU A 181 9.75 -10.20 -3.58
C LEU A 181 10.17 -9.37 -2.35
N PRO A 182 9.97 -8.04 -2.38
CA PRO A 182 10.21 -7.17 -1.23
C PRO A 182 9.04 -7.15 -0.24
N VAL A 183 8.14 -8.15 -0.28
CA VAL A 183 6.92 -8.16 0.55
C VAL A 183 7.24 -8.62 1.97
N ARG A 184 6.67 -7.91 2.95
CA ARG A 184 6.90 -8.11 4.37
C ARG A 184 5.59 -8.26 5.14
N LEU A 185 5.58 -9.18 6.10
CA LEU A 185 4.61 -9.16 7.19
C LEU A 185 5.02 -8.05 8.16
N ALA A 186 4.13 -7.09 8.40
CA ALA A 186 4.39 -5.93 9.22
C ALA A 186 3.80 -6.12 10.63
N LEU A 187 4.66 -6.18 11.64
CA LEU A 187 4.35 -6.21 13.08
C LEU A 187 4.40 -4.81 13.71
N VAL A 188 4.40 -3.80 12.86
CA VAL A 188 4.29 -2.38 13.20
C VAL A 188 3.46 -1.70 12.12
N ASP A 189 2.58 -0.81 12.53
CA ASP A 189 1.76 -0.01 11.63
C ASP A 189 1.79 1.45 12.05
N THR A 190 2.10 2.32 11.09
CA THR A 190 2.17 3.77 11.24
C THR A 190 1.03 4.47 10.51
N ASN A 191 0.16 3.74 9.81
CA ASN A 191 -0.98 4.32 9.11
C ASN A 191 -1.99 4.93 10.09
N PRO A 192 -2.22 6.25 10.07
CA PRO A 192 -3.12 6.91 11.01
C PRO A 192 -4.62 6.68 10.68
N LEU A 193 -4.91 5.96 9.59
CA LEU A 193 -6.25 5.56 9.17
C LEU A 193 -6.56 4.09 9.48
N ASN A 194 -5.67 3.34 10.12
CA ASN A 194 -5.85 1.90 10.31
C ASN A 194 -7.13 1.52 11.08
N MET A 195 -7.66 2.39 11.95
CA MET A 195 -8.93 2.16 12.63
C MET A 195 -10.15 2.69 11.87
N GLU A 196 -9.97 3.38 10.74
CA GLU A 196 -11.09 3.78 9.88
C GLU A 196 -11.58 2.58 9.07
N GLU A 197 -12.86 2.27 9.20
CA GLU A 197 -13.48 1.14 8.52
C GLU A 197 -14.83 1.57 7.93
N ALA A 198 -15.03 1.24 6.66
CA ALA A 198 -16.26 1.53 5.92
C ALA A 198 -17.20 0.31 5.86
N HIS A 199 -16.74 -0.86 6.30
CA HIS A 199 -17.53 -2.07 6.40
C HIS A 199 -18.25 -2.15 7.76
N PRO A 200 -19.59 -2.23 7.81
CA PRO A 200 -20.36 -2.19 9.06
C PRO A 200 -20.04 -3.35 10.00
N ASP A 201 -19.70 -4.52 9.45
CA ASP A 201 -19.41 -5.73 10.23
C ASP A 201 -17.95 -5.85 10.70
N LYS A 202 -17.14 -4.79 10.56
CA LYS A 202 -15.71 -4.84 10.87
C LYS A 202 -15.30 -3.67 11.77
N ALA A 203 -14.57 -3.98 12.84
CA ALA A 203 -14.15 -3.02 13.85
C ALA A 203 -12.68 -2.59 13.65
N GLY A 204 -12.44 -1.74 12.64
CA GLY A 204 -11.10 -1.25 12.32
C GLY A 204 -10.13 -2.35 11.85
N ASN A 205 -8.85 -2.00 11.78
CA ASN A 205 -7.75 -2.88 11.35
C ASN A 205 -6.60 -2.87 12.36
N ALA A 206 -6.95 -3.01 13.65
CA ALA A 206 -5.96 -3.11 14.70
C ALA A 206 -5.02 -4.29 14.42
N LEU A 207 -3.71 -4.05 14.52
CA LEU A 207 -2.71 -5.07 14.26
C LEU A 207 -2.84 -6.20 15.28
N THR A 208 -3.05 -7.42 14.79
CA THR A 208 -3.06 -8.63 15.60
C THR A 208 -2.78 -9.86 14.74
N LEU A 209 -2.00 -10.80 15.29
CA LEU A 209 -1.74 -12.08 14.61
C LEU A 209 -2.86 -13.11 14.80
N GLY A 210 -3.92 -12.78 15.56
CA GLY A 210 -5.07 -13.67 15.78
C GLY A 210 -4.70 -14.97 16.48
N ASP A 211 -3.88 -14.91 17.53
CA ASP A 211 -3.36 -16.06 18.28
C ASP A 211 -2.50 -17.05 17.47
N HIS A 212 -2.08 -16.68 16.25
CA HIS A 212 -1.13 -17.43 15.45
C HIS A 212 0.29 -16.83 15.53
N GLY A 213 1.31 -17.67 15.38
CA GLY A 213 2.69 -17.22 15.32
C GLY A 213 3.08 -16.59 13.96
N ILE A 214 4.15 -15.80 13.96
CA ILE A 214 4.74 -15.18 12.75
C ILE A 214 5.00 -16.21 11.65
N ASP A 215 5.50 -17.39 12.01
CA ASP A 215 5.79 -18.45 11.04
C ASP A 215 4.55 -19.03 10.37
N ALA A 216 3.40 -19.07 11.05
CA ALA A 216 2.15 -19.52 10.44
C ALA A 216 1.67 -18.53 9.38
N TRP A 217 1.73 -17.23 9.70
CA TRP A 217 1.46 -16.15 8.76
C TRP A 217 2.41 -16.16 7.56
N ARG A 218 3.72 -16.27 7.82
CA ARG A 218 4.74 -16.30 6.76
C ARG A 218 4.50 -17.45 5.80
N ARG A 219 4.21 -18.66 6.30
CA ARG A 219 3.88 -19.81 5.45
C ARG A 219 2.62 -19.58 4.63
N ALA A 220 1.52 -19.14 5.25
CA ALA A 220 0.26 -18.92 4.53
C ALA A 220 0.39 -17.85 3.42
N LEU A 221 1.13 -16.77 3.68
CA LEU A 221 1.38 -15.73 2.69
C LEU A 221 2.33 -16.21 1.58
N ALA A 222 3.35 -16.98 1.91
CA ALA A 222 4.24 -17.59 0.91
C ALA A 222 3.48 -18.57 0.00
N ASP A 223 2.61 -19.42 0.56
CA ASP A 223 1.77 -20.35 -0.20
C ASP A 223 0.79 -19.60 -1.13
N ALA A 224 0.21 -18.51 -0.64
CA ALA A 224 -0.66 -17.64 -1.45
C ALA A 224 0.10 -16.96 -2.60
N LEU A 225 1.30 -16.43 -2.33
CA LEU A 225 2.18 -15.85 -3.35
C LEU A 225 2.59 -16.89 -4.39
N ALA A 226 2.88 -18.13 -3.99
CA ALA A 226 3.19 -19.22 -4.91
C ALA A 226 2.01 -19.55 -5.85
N LEU A 227 0.77 -19.54 -5.35
CA LEU A 227 -0.42 -19.68 -6.21
C LEU A 227 -0.52 -18.56 -7.24
N ILE A 228 -0.24 -17.31 -6.84
CA ILE A 228 -0.26 -16.16 -7.75
C ILE A 228 0.84 -16.30 -8.81
N ALA A 229 2.04 -16.77 -8.45
CA ALA A 229 3.13 -17.01 -9.39
C ALA A 229 2.76 -18.04 -10.47
N VAL A 230 2.02 -19.11 -10.09
CA VAL A 230 1.55 -20.15 -11.02
C VAL A 230 0.42 -19.62 -11.91
N GLY A 231 -0.64 -19.06 -11.32
CA GLY A 231 -1.83 -18.68 -12.08
C GLY A 231 -1.70 -17.35 -12.84
N LEU A 232 -0.85 -16.43 -12.38
CA LEU A 232 -0.63 -15.12 -13.01
C LEU A 232 0.87 -14.77 -13.11
N PRO A 233 1.66 -15.51 -13.90
CA PRO A 233 3.12 -15.34 -13.96
C PRO A 233 3.56 -13.95 -14.44
N GLY A 234 2.75 -13.24 -15.22
CA GLY A 234 3.02 -11.85 -15.62
C GLY A 234 2.72 -10.83 -14.51
N TYR A 235 1.72 -11.09 -13.68
CA TYR A 235 1.31 -10.22 -12.57
C TYR A 235 2.22 -10.35 -11.37
N TYR A 236 2.72 -11.56 -11.09
CA TYR A 236 3.54 -11.83 -9.91
C TYR A 236 4.77 -10.91 -9.77
N PRO A 237 5.59 -10.66 -10.82
CA PRO A 237 6.69 -9.70 -10.75
C PRO A 237 6.25 -8.24 -10.51
N GLU A 238 5.02 -7.88 -10.88
CA GLU A 238 4.49 -6.53 -10.64
C GLU A 238 4.30 -6.25 -9.14
N LEU A 239 4.08 -7.30 -8.32
CA LEU A 239 3.95 -7.18 -6.86
C LEU A 239 5.15 -6.50 -6.21
N ALA A 240 6.35 -6.65 -6.79
CA ALA A 240 7.56 -5.95 -6.32
C ALA A 240 7.48 -4.42 -6.39
N HIS A 241 6.45 -3.87 -7.05
CA HIS A 241 6.21 -2.45 -7.17
C HIS A 241 4.88 -2.00 -6.55
N THR A 242 3.96 -2.92 -6.27
CA THR A 242 2.59 -2.61 -5.86
C THR A 242 2.25 -3.15 -4.47
N LEU A 243 3.10 -3.97 -3.86
CA LEU A 243 2.95 -4.51 -2.52
C LEU A 243 4.28 -4.47 -1.75
N ASP A 244 4.26 -3.89 -0.55
CA ASP A 244 5.39 -3.84 0.40
C ASP A 244 5.00 -4.49 1.72
N ARG A 245 3.85 -4.11 2.29
CA ARG A 245 3.43 -4.54 3.63
C ARG A 245 2.09 -5.29 3.63
N VAL A 246 2.08 -6.41 4.33
CA VAL A 246 0.88 -7.10 4.78
C VAL A 246 0.78 -6.92 6.30
N VAL A 247 -0.22 -6.16 6.74
CA VAL A 247 -0.51 -5.96 8.17
C VAL A 247 -1.52 -7.02 8.61
N PRO A 248 -1.18 -7.88 9.60
CA PRO A 248 -2.09 -8.90 10.09
C PRO A 248 -3.16 -8.26 10.99
N VAL A 249 -4.43 -8.58 10.74
CA VAL A 249 -5.57 -8.04 11.52
C VAL A 249 -6.43 -9.13 12.16
N GLY A 250 -5.83 -10.27 12.46
CA GLY A 250 -6.48 -11.37 13.18
C GLY A 250 -6.63 -12.63 12.35
N TYR A 251 -7.47 -13.54 12.82
CA TYR A 251 -7.74 -14.83 12.17
C TYR A 251 -9.24 -15.11 12.25
N GLU A 252 -9.79 -15.57 11.15
CA GLU A 252 -11.17 -16.02 11.07
C GLU A 252 -11.22 -17.33 10.25
N PRO A 253 -11.73 -18.44 10.80
CA PRO A 253 -11.70 -19.74 10.12
C PRO A 253 -12.68 -19.85 8.95
N GLU A 254 -13.77 -19.07 8.99
CA GLU A 254 -14.91 -19.17 8.08
C GLU A 254 -15.10 -17.92 7.21
N ARG A 255 -14.45 -16.82 7.60
CA ARG A 255 -14.56 -15.51 6.95
C ARG A 255 -13.17 -14.96 6.67
N HIS A 256 -13.08 -14.03 5.75
CA HIS A 256 -11.86 -13.30 5.50
C HIS A 256 -12.15 -11.81 5.45
N PHE A 257 -11.37 -11.06 6.21
CA PHE A 257 -11.45 -9.61 6.23
C PHE A 257 -10.17 -9.04 5.65
N SER A 258 -10.31 -8.10 4.74
CA SER A 258 -9.18 -7.35 4.18
C SER A 258 -9.54 -5.87 4.06
N ALA A 259 -8.53 -5.04 3.91
CA ALA A 259 -8.68 -3.62 3.60
C ALA A 259 -7.41 -3.05 2.95
N SER A 260 -7.60 -1.97 2.22
CA SER A 260 -6.55 -1.10 1.72
C SER A 260 -7.08 0.33 1.67
N TYR A 261 -6.18 1.29 1.80
CA TYR A 261 -6.53 2.70 1.86
C TYR A 261 -5.95 3.44 0.68
N ARG A 262 -6.70 4.42 0.16
CA ARG A 262 -6.21 5.28 -0.92
C ARG A 262 -4.92 6.01 -0.55
N ALA A 263 -4.83 6.45 0.69
CA ALA A 263 -3.65 7.11 1.24
C ALA A 263 -2.56 6.13 1.74
N ALA A 264 -2.76 4.81 1.63
CA ALA A 264 -1.75 3.81 1.97
C ALA A 264 -1.38 2.86 0.81
N PRO A 265 -0.73 3.38 -0.26
CA PRO A 265 -0.23 2.55 -1.35
C PRO A 265 0.71 1.45 -0.83
N ALA A 266 0.68 0.28 -1.49
CA ALA A 266 1.53 -0.87 -1.18
C ALA A 266 1.41 -1.45 0.23
N THR A 267 0.41 -1.03 1.01
CA THR A 267 0.08 -1.60 2.33
C THR A 267 -1.32 -2.18 2.28
N ILE A 268 -1.43 -3.46 2.66
CA ILE A 268 -2.72 -4.16 2.74
C ILE A 268 -2.90 -4.73 4.14
N TYR A 269 -4.16 -4.78 4.58
CA TYR A 269 -4.58 -5.36 5.84
C TYR A 269 -5.36 -6.62 5.53
N MET A 270 -5.08 -7.72 6.22
CA MET A 270 -5.87 -8.94 6.05
C MET A 270 -5.83 -9.83 7.28
N SER A 271 -6.91 -10.58 7.48
CA SER A 271 -6.98 -11.66 8.47
C SER A 271 -6.37 -12.95 7.90
N LEU A 272 -5.76 -13.76 8.74
CA LEU A 272 -5.31 -15.10 8.36
C LEU A 272 -6.54 -15.97 8.08
N HIS A 273 -6.42 -16.86 7.11
CA HIS A 273 -7.48 -17.79 6.73
C HIS A 273 -6.86 -19.14 6.34
N PRO A 274 -7.52 -20.28 6.66
CA PRO A 274 -6.97 -21.62 6.37
C PRO A 274 -6.87 -21.95 4.87
N SER A 275 -7.69 -21.33 4.03
CA SER A 275 -7.63 -21.50 2.57
C SER A 275 -6.56 -20.62 1.93
N ARG A 276 -5.54 -21.25 1.33
CA ARG A 276 -4.52 -20.58 0.51
C ARG A 276 -5.10 -19.84 -0.69
N LEU A 277 -6.18 -20.35 -1.30
CA LEU A 277 -6.88 -19.67 -2.39
C LEU A 277 -7.48 -18.35 -1.89
N THR A 278 -8.14 -18.35 -0.74
CA THR A 278 -8.71 -17.13 -0.15
C THR A 278 -7.63 -16.09 0.14
N MET A 279 -6.48 -16.52 0.68
CA MET A 279 -5.34 -15.63 0.91
C MET A 279 -4.78 -15.06 -0.41
N ALA A 280 -4.66 -15.87 -1.46
CA ALA A 280 -4.20 -15.42 -2.78
C ALA A 280 -5.18 -14.43 -3.44
N GLU A 281 -6.48 -14.72 -3.38
CA GLU A 281 -7.54 -13.83 -3.85
C GLU A 281 -7.49 -12.49 -3.12
N ALA A 282 -7.31 -12.49 -1.79
CA ALA A 282 -7.25 -11.28 -0.99
C ALA A 282 -6.04 -10.40 -1.31
N ILE A 283 -4.85 -11.02 -1.53
CA ILE A 283 -3.67 -10.29 -1.97
C ILE A 283 -3.93 -9.58 -3.31
N ILE A 284 -4.44 -10.32 -4.31
CA ILE A 284 -4.79 -9.71 -5.61
C ILE A 284 -5.82 -8.61 -5.43
N HIS A 285 -6.86 -8.88 -4.64
CA HIS A 285 -7.97 -7.96 -4.42
C HIS A 285 -7.49 -6.62 -3.87
N GLU A 286 -6.75 -6.63 -2.76
CA GLU A 286 -6.29 -5.41 -2.12
C GLU A 286 -5.18 -4.70 -2.91
N VAL A 287 -4.30 -5.46 -3.59
CA VAL A 287 -3.33 -4.83 -4.50
C VAL A 287 -4.05 -4.14 -5.66
N GLN A 288 -5.12 -4.70 -6.19
CA GLN A 288 -5.90 -4.06 -7.24
C GLN A 288 -6.68 -2.84 -6.75
N HIS A 289 -7.21 -2.85 -5.53
CA HIS A 289 -7.70 -1.63 -4.89
C HIS A 289 -6.59 -0.57 -4.83
N GLY A 290 -5.39 -0.94 -4.38
CA GLY A 290 -4.21 -0.07 -4.35
C GLY A 290 -3.85 0.51 -5.72
N LYS A 291 -3.91 -0.29 -6.79
CA LYS A 291 -3.66 0.14 -8.17
C LYS A 291 -4.69 1.17 -8.65
N LEU A 292 -5.99 0.92 -8.43
CA LEU A 292 -7.04 1.87 -8.79
C LEU A 292 -6.94 3.15 -7.96
N ASN A 293 -6.69 3.03 -6.66
CA ASN A 293 -6.47 4.17 -5.78
C ASN A 293 -5.27 5.01 -6.23
N ALA A 294 -4.17 4.40 -6.64
CA ALA A 294 -3.02 5.09 -7.21
C ALA A 294 -3.38 5.90 -8.46
N LEU A 295 -4.30 5.41 -9.30
CA LEU A 295 -4.80 6.18 -10.46
C LEU A 295 -5.56 7.43 -10.04
N THR A 296 -6.36 7.35 -8.98
CA THR A 296 -7.15 8.51 -8.49
C THR A 296 -6.30 9.61 -7.85
N TRP A 297 -5.01 9.38 -7.59
CA TRP A 297 -4.07 10.44 -7.25
C TRP A 297 -3.64 11.25 -8.48
N LEU A 298 -3.79 10.68 -9.68
CA LEU A 298 -3.37 11.29 -10.93
C LEU A 298 -4.51 12.01 -11.64
N ASP A 299 -5.68 11.38 -11.72
CA ASP A 299 -6.87 11.89 -12.42
C ASP A 299 -8.13 11.17 -11.88
N PRO A 300 -9.28 11.83 -11.73
CA PRO A 300 -10.54 11.16 -11.42
C PRO A 300 -10.86 10.04 -12.42
N VAL A 301 -11.40 8.93 -11.93
CA VAL A 301 -11.79 7.79 -12.79
C VAL A 301 -13.27 7.88 -13.18
N LEU A 302 -14.13 8.29 -12.26
CA LEU A 302 -15.56 8.55 -12.48
C LEU A 302 -15.91 9.96 -12.03
N GLU A 303 -16.73 10.67 -12.81
CA GLU A 303 -17.26 11.98 -12.43
C GLU A 303 -18.31 11.85 -11.30
N ASN A 304 -19.08 10.76 -11.31
CA ASN A 304 -20.14 10.49 -10.33
C ASN A 304 -19.80 9.39 -9.32
N GLY A 305 -18.53 9.02 -9.19
CA GLY A 305 -18.11 7.88 -8.35
C GLY A 305 -18.52 7.99 -6.88
N HIS A 306 -18.52 9.20 -6.33
CA HIS A 306 -18.87 9.46 -4.91
C HIS A 306 -20.27 10.06 -4.72
N SER A 307 -20.97 10.42 -5.80
CA SER A 307 -22.30 11.04 -5.75
C SER A 307 -23.43 10.09 -6.16
N GLU A 308 -23.13 9.06 -6.96
CA GLU A 308 -24.08 8.02 -7.36
C GLU A 308 -24.08 6.87 -6.34
N TRP A 309 -25.25 6.49 -5.84
CA TRP A 309 -25.40 5.42 -4.84
C TRP A 309 -26.10 4.21 -5.44
N THR A 310 -25.52 3.02 -5.27
CA THR A 310 -26.00 1.77 -5.87
C THR A 310 -26.10 0.66 -4.84
N LYS A 311 -26.98 -0.32 -5.11
CA LYS A 311 -27.05 -1.55 -4.30
C LYS A 311 -25.77 -2.37 -4.52
N SER A 312 -25.17 -2.82 -3.42
CA SER A 312 -24.04 -3.75 -3.49
C SER A 312 -24.54 -5.18 -3.70
N PRO A 313 -23.91 -6.01 -4.56
CA PRO A 313 -24.24 -7.43 -4.67
C PRO A 313 -23.84 -8.25 -3.42
N VAL A 314 -22.93 -7.73 -2.60
CA VAL A 314 -22.25 -8.45 -1.51
C VAL A 314 -22.43 -7.80 -0.13
N ARG A 315 -23.09 -6.64 -0.06
CA ARG A 315 -23.40 -5.95 1.20
C ARG A 315 -24.88 -5.57 1.26
N PRO A 316 -25.49 -5.51 2.46
CA PRO A 316 -26.90 -5.16 2.61
C PRO A 316 -27.19 -3.68 2.39
N ASP A 317 -26.19 -2.80 2.49
CA ASP A 317 -26.33 -1.35 2.38
C ASP A 317 -26.01 -0.80 0.98
N MET A 318 -26.55 0.39 0.70
CA MET A 318 -26.19 1.17 -0.48
C MET A 318 -24.76 1.66 -0.36
N ARG A 319 -24.03 1.70 -1.47
CA ARG A 319 -22.67 2.27 -1.49
C ARG A 319 -22.42 3.18 -2.69
N PRO A 320 -21.44 4.09 -2.58
CA PRO A 320 -21.03 4.90 -3.72
C PRO A 320 -20.61 4.01 -4.90
N LEU A 321 -20.91 4.45 -6.11
CA LEU A 321 -20.59 3.74 -7.35
C LEU A 321 -19.09 3.42 -7.47
N PHE A 322 -18.22 4.29 -6.94
CA PHE A 322 -16.78 4.05 -6.87
C PHE A 322 -16.43 2.75 -6.13
N GLY A 323 -17.21 2.38 -5.10
CA GLY A 323 -17.06 1.09 -4.44
C GLY A 323 -17.34 -0.08 -5.39
N VAL A 324 -18.35 0.02 -6.26
CA VAL A 324 -18.67 -1.00 -7.27
C VAL A 324 -17.55 -1.14 -8.29
N LEU A 325 -16.99 -0.02 -8.73
CA LEU A 325 -15.82 -0.02 -9.60
C LEU A 325 -14.60 -0.68 -8.94
N LEU A 326 -14.32 -0.37 -7.66
CA LEU A 326 -13.25 -1.03 -6.89
C LEU A 326 -13.43 -2.55 -6.88
N ALA A 327 -14.64 -3.04 -6.60
CA ALA A 327 -14.92 -4.47 -6.54
C ALA A 327 -14.69 -5.17 -7.89
N VAL A 328 -15.26 -4.67 -8.99
CA VAL A 328 -15.08 -5.31 -10.30
C VAL A 328 -13.63 -5.22 -10.80
N HIS A 329 -12.94 -4.11 -10.50
CA HIS A 329 -11.52 -3.94 -10.80
C HIS A 329 -10.65 -4.97 -10.06
N ALA A 330 -11.00 -5.30 -8.81
CA ALA A 330 -10.27 -6.23 -7.96
C ALA A 330 -10.55 -7.70 -8.28
N PHE A 331 -11.81 -8.05 -8.57
CA PHE A 331 -12.20 -9.44 -8.83
C PHE A 331 -12.02 -9.89 -10.29
N ALA A 332 -11.84 -9.00 -11.26
CA ALA A 332 -11.52 -9.42 -12.63
C ALA A 332 -10.15 -10.15 -12.73
N PRO A 333 -9.06 -9.67 -12.10
CA PRO A 333 -7.80 -10.40 -12.00
C PRO A 333 -7.87 -11.67 -11.14
N VAL A 334 -8.79 -11.74 -10.17
CA VAL A 334 -9.08 -12.98 -9.44
C VAL A 334 -9.65 -14.05 -10.36
N ALA A 335 -10.61 -13.71 -11.23
CA ALA A 335 -11.11 -14.64 -12.24
C ALA A 335 -10.00 -15.11 -13.20
N ALA A 336 -9.03 -14.24 -13.48
CA ALA A 336 -7.86 -14.60 -14.29
C ALA A 336 -6.90 -15.53 -13.54
N LEU A 337 -6.70 -15.35 -12.23
CA LEU A 337 -5.96 -16.29 -11.38
C LEU A 337 -6.59 -17.67 -11.47
N HIS A 338 -7.91 -17.75 -11.33
CA HIS A 338 -8.61 -19.03 -11.41
C HIS A 338 -8.37 -19.72 -12.76
N ARG A 339 -8.60 -19.01 -13.86
CA ARG A 339 -8.34 -19.57 -15.19
C ARG A 339 -6.89 -20.01 -15.38
N GLY A 340 -5.94 -19.25 -14.84
CA GLY A 340 -4.52 -19.58 -14.90
C GLY A 340 -4.17 -20.86 -14.14
N LEU A 341 -4.75 -21.05 -12.95
CA LEU A 341 -4.57 -22.29 -12.17
C LEU A 341 -5.18 -23.51 -12.87
N GLU A 342 -6.36 -23.36 -13.50
CA GLU A 342 -6.97 -24.41 -14.32
C GLU A 342 -6.09 -24.76 -15.53
N ALA A 343 -5.59 -23.75 -16.25
CA ALA A 343 -4.72 -23.94 -17.41
C ALA A 343 -3.37 -24.60 -17.04
N ALA A 344 -2.87 -24.34 -15.83
CA ALA A 344 -1.67 -24.96 -15.29
C ALA A 344 -1.90 -26.40 -14.76
N GLY A 345 -3.15 -26.88 -14.72
CA GLY A 345 -3.49 -28.17 -14.11
C GLY A 345 -3.16 -28.23 -12.61
N HIS A 346 -3.27 -27.10 -11.91
CA HIS A 346 -2.89 -27.01 -10.50
C HIS A 346 -3.92 -27.75 -9.62
N PRO A 347 -3.52 -28.59 -8.65
CA PRO A 347 -4.45 -29.40 -7.84
C PRO A 347 -5.55 -28.62 -7.09
N GLU A 348 -5.31 -27.35 -6.80
CA GLU A 348 -6.33 -26.45 -6.21
C GLU A 348 -7.60 -26.37 -7.06
N ALA A 349 -7.45 -26.42 -8.40
CA ALA A 349 -8.51 -26.28 -9.37
C ALA A 349 -9.43 -27.52 -9.46
N ASP A 350 -8.99 -28.67 -8.93
CA ASP A 350 -9.74 -29.93 -9.02
C ASP A 350 -10.86 -30.05 -7.96
N THR A 351 -10.91 -29.14 -7.00
CA THR A 351 -11.85 -29.22 -5.87
C THR A 351 -13.25 -28.68 -6.22
N ALA A 352 -14.28 -29.21 -5.55
CA ALA A 352 -15.65 -28.71 -5.72
C ALA A 352 -15.83 -27.29 -5.16
N LEU A 353 -15.12 -26.95 -4.08
CA LEU A 353 -15.12 -25.61 -3.49
C LEU A 353 -14.56 -24.58 -4.47
N TYR A 354 -13.47 -24.93 -5.15
CA TYR A 354 -12.88 -24.09 -6.20
C TYR A 354 -13.88 -23.80 -7.32
N ARG A 355 -14.48 -24.83 -7.93
CA ARG A 355 -15.45 -24.65 -9.02
C ARG A 355 -16.64 -23.77 -8.62
N ARG A 356 -17.14 -23.93 -7.39
CA ARG A 356 -18.19 -23.06 -6.86
C ARG A 356 -17.71 -21.60 -6.75
N ARG A 357 -16.50 -21.39 -6.23
CA ARG A 357 -15.91 -20.06 -6.07
C ARG A 357 -15.69 -19.35 -7.40
N VAL A 358 -15.24 -20.06 -8.44
CA VAL A 358 -15.10 -19.54 -9.81
C VAL A 358 -16.42 -18.98 -10.31
N GLU A 359 -17.51 -19.74 -10.18
CA GLU A 359 -18.83 -19.32 -10.64
C GLU A 359 -19.36 -18.12 -9.84
N GLU A 360 -19.16 -18.09 -8.51
CA GLU A 360 -19.52 -16.94 -7.67
C GLU A 360 -18.80 -15.66 -8.11
N VAL A 361 -17.49 -15.73 -8.35
CA VAL A 361 -16.68 -14.59 -8.82
C VAL A 361 -17.12 -14.15 -10.21
N ARG A 362 -17.37 -15.09 -11.13
CA ARG A 362 -17.84 -14.78 -12.49
C ARG A 362 -19.17 -14.03 -12.49
N GLN A 363 -20.15 -14.53 -11.72
CA GLN A 363 -21.47 -13.89 -11.60
C GLN A 363 -21.36 -12.49 -10.96
N ALA A 364 -20.59 -12.36 -9.88
CA ALA A 364 -20.39 -11.10 -9.20
C ALA A 364 -19.73 -10.04 -10.10
N ASN A 365 -18.71 -10.44 -10.88
CA ASN A 365 -18.03 -9.57 -11.84
C ASN A 365 -18.98 -9.08 -12.93
N ALA A 366 -19.75 -9.97 -13.54
CA ALA A 366 -20.70 -9.60 -14.60
C ALA A 366 -21.74 -8.60 -14.09
N ALA A 367 -22.31 -8.84 -12.90
CA ALA A 367 -23.31 -7.96 -12.29
C ALA A 367 -22.71 -6.58 -11.93
N ALA A 368 -21.52 -6.55 -11.34
CA ALA A 368 -20.84 -5.31 -10.99
C ALA A 368 -20.46 -4.51 -12.25
N LEU A 369 -19.92 -5.16 -13.29
CA LEU A 369 -19.56 -4.51 -14.55
C LEU A 369 -20.79 -3.89 -15.23
N ALA A 370 -21.90 -4.62 -15.29
CA ALA A 370 -23.17 -4.11 -15.83
C ALA A 370 -23.65 -2.88 -15.05
N THR A 371 -23.54 -2.89 -13.72
CA THR A 371 -23.90 -1.74 -12.88
C THR A 371 -23.06 -0.51 -13.22
N VAL A 372 -21.73 -0.63 -13.28
CA VAL A 372 -20.86 0.52 -13.60
C VAL A 372 -21.08 0.99 -15.04
N ALA A 373 -21.32 0.09 -15.99
CA ALA A 373 -21.62 0.46 -17.38
C ALA A 373 -22.95 1.19 -17.53
N GLN A 374 -23.96 0.87 -16.71
CA GLN A 374 -25.29 1.46 -16.78
C GLN A 374 -25.34 2.89 -16.22
N VAL A 375 -24.71 3.13 -15.07
CA VAL A 375 -24.85 4.41 -14.34
C VAL A 375 -23.56 5.23 -14.26
N GLY A 376 -22.41 4.67 -14.65
CA GLY A 376 -21.13 5.34 -14.57
C GLY A 376 -20.97 6.46 -15.59
N LYS A 377 -20.40 7.58 -15.14
CA LYS A 377 -19.91 8.67 -15.99
C LYS A 377 -18.38 8.65 -15.98
N PRO A 378 -17.75 7.82 -16.82
CA PRO A 378 -16.30 7.69 -16.82
C PRO A 378 -15.63 8.94 -17.40
N THR A 379 -14.55 9.37 -16.77
CA THR A 379 -13.60 10.29 -17.41
C THR A 379 -12.89 9.58 -18.57
N PRO A 380 -12.08 10.28 -19.40
CA PRO A 380 -11.27 9.61 -20.41
C PRO A 380 -10.32 8.54 -19.83
N LEU A 381 -9.85 8.71 -18.59
CA LEU A 381 -9.10 7.67 -17.88
C LEU A 381 -10.02 6.51 -17.47
N GLY A 382 -11.17 6.81 -16.88
CA GLY A 382 -12.17 5.81 -16.51
C GLY A 382 -12.61 4.92 -17.66
N ALA A 383 -12.83 5.49 -18.84
CA ALA A 383 -13.24 4.74 -20.02
C ALA A 383 -12.19 3.68 -20.40
N ARG A 384 -10.89 4.00 -20.28
CA ARG A 384 -9.80 3.03 -20.53
C ARG A 384 -9.75 1.95 -19.46
N VAL A 385 -9.95 2.30 -18.19
CA VAL A 385 -10.00 1.32 -17.08
C VAL A 385 -11.16 0.36 -17.29
N MET A 386 -12.36 0.87 -17.59
CA MET A 386 -13.55 0.05 -17.83
C MET A 386 -13.41 -0.85 -19.06
N ALA A 387 -12.78 -0.34 -20.13
CA ALA A 387 -12.47 -1.14 -21.31
C ALA A 387 -11.53 -2.31 -20.98
N ALA A 388 -10.47 -2.07 -20.20
CA ALA A 388 -9.53 -3.10 -19.78
C ALA A 388 -10.19 -4.17 -18.89
N ILE A 389 -11.05 -3.76 -17.94
CA ILE A 389 -11.84 -4.69 -17.11
C ILE A 389 -12.73 -5.57 -17.99
N THR A 390 -13.43 -4.94 -18.95
CA THR A 390 -14.34 -5.65 -19.86
C THR A 390 -13.60 -6.64 -20.75
N GLU A 391 -12.43 -6.27 -21.26
CA GLU A 391 -11.57 -7.17 -22.05
C GLU A 391 -11.11 -8.38 -21.23
N LEU A 392 -10.68 -8.16 -19.99
CA LEU A 392 -10.27 -9.25 -19.11
C LEU A 392 -11.44 -10.17 -18.74
N GLU A 393 -12.60 -9.62 -18.43
CA GLU A 393 -13.81 -10.41 -18.12
C GLU A 393 -14.20 -11.29 -19.30
N ARG A 394 -14.22 -10.76 -20.54
CA ARG A 394 -14.53 -11.56 -21.72
C ARG A 394 -13.54 -12.69 -21.93
N ALA A 395 -12.26 -12.42 -21.68
CA ALA A 395 -11.23 -13.43 -21.76
C ALA A 395 -11.52 -14.54 -20.73
N THR A 396 -11.78 -14.20 -19.46
CA THR A 396 -11.93 -15.18 -18.38
C THR A 396 -13.26 -15.93 -18.38
N SER A 397 -14.35 -15.32 -18.86
CA SER A 397 -15.69 -15.92 -18.93
C SER A 397 -15.90 -16.92 -20.07
N GLY A 398 -14.85 -17.22 -20.86
CA GLY A 398 -14.93 -18.21 -21.95
C GLY A 398 -15.75 -17.78 -23.17
N GLN A 399 -16.13 -16.50 -23.28
CA GLN A 399 -16.83 -15.95 -24.46
C GLN A 399 -15.90 -15.47 -25.58
N GLY A 400 -14.58 -15.53 -25.39
CA GLY A 400 -13.58 -15.22 -26.42
C GLY A 400 -12.79 -16.46 -26.86
N GLY A 401 -13.16 -17.05 -27.99
CA GLY A 401 -12.35 -18.07 -28.69
C GLY A 401 -13.12 -19.32 -29.12
N ARG A 402 -13.91 -19.20 -30.18
CA ARG A 402 -14.02 -20.21 -31.23
C ARG A 402 -13.54 -19.61 -32.53
#